data_AF-A0AAW0UK76-F1
#
_entry.id   AF-A0AAW0UK76-F1
#
_cell.length_a   1.000
_cell.length_b   1.000
_cell.length_c   1.000
_cell.angle_alpha   90.00
_cell.angle_beta   90.00
_cell.angle_gamma   90.00
#
_symmetry.space_group_name_H-M   'P 1'
#
loop_
_entity.id
_entity.type
_entity.pdbx_description
1 polymer ?
#
loop_
_entity_poly.entity_id
_entity_poly.type
_entity_poly.pdbx_seq_one_letter_code
_entity_poly.pdbx_strand_id
1 'polypeptide(L)'
;MGAGLGRSAAVAGEEREALAWRRQCWRNVGMGEHKCVVSYCCCGCSLRSGSLAIGIVVLILSLLNAIYNIIAAIRTGVTVGWIGFATNLFVVIVSCILIMGIRQERRGFVMTWVITMVVIIIINIITSIIALVTTFSLVAGLIVLVVMGVFIYLVVVVRSYALTLGSSAGVA
;
A
#
# COMPACT_ATOMS: atom_id res chain seq x y z
N MET A 1 46.14 -28.25 2.05
CA MET A 1 45.45 -28.31 3.36
C MET A 1 45.64 -26.96 4.03
N GLY A 2 44.57 -26.19 4.29
CA GLY A 2 44.67 -24.93 5.03
C GLY A 2 43.92 -23.75 4.41
N ALA A 3 42.59 -23.79 4.38
CA ALA A 3 41.73 -22.63 4.13
C ALA A 3 40.31 -22.93 4.66
N GLY A 4 39.96 -22.47 5.88
CA GLY A 4 38.67 -22.84 6.46
C GLY A 4 38.20 -22.13 7.73
N LEU A 5 38.81 -21.02 8.16
CA LEU A 5 38.48 -20.40 9.47
C LEU A 5 37.89 -18.98 9.40
N GLY A 6 37.66 -18.42 8.21
CA GLY A 6 37.23 -17.01 8.06
C GLY A 6 35.73 -16.71 8.11
N ARG A 7 34.83 -17.70 8.03
CA ARG A 7 33.38 -17.43 7.90
C ARG A 7 32.60 -17.34 9.22
N SER A 8 33.17 -17.81 10.33
CA SER A 8 32.44 -17.88 11.61
C SER A 8 32.37 -16.55 12.37
N ALA A 9 33.26 -15.60 12.09
CA ALA A 9 33.26 -14.29 12.76
C ALA A 9 32.17 -13.34 12.25
N ALA A 10 31.78 -13.46 10.97
CA ALA A 10 30.76 -12.59 10.38
C ALA A 10 29.34 -12.90 10.90
N VAL A 11 29.03 -14.19 11.12
CA VAL A 11 27.70 -14.62 11.63
C VAL A 11 27.49 -14.17 13.09
N ALA A 12 28.55 -14.12 13.90
CA ALA A 12 28.46 -13.69 15.29
C ALA A 12 28.21 -12.19 15.47
N GLY A 13 28.50 -11.37 14.46
CA GLY A 13 28.17 -9.94 14.46
C GLY A 13 26.67 -9.71 14.22
N GLU A 14 26.10 -10.44 13.26
CA GLU A 14 24.70 -10.29 12.84
C GLU A 14 23.71 -10.74 13.93
N GLU A 15 24.03 -11.79 14.70
CA GLU A 15 23.21 -12.20 15.85
C GLU A 15 23.23 -11.20 17.01
N ARG A 16 24.35 -10.50 17.22
CA ARG A 16 24.45 -9.46 18.27
C ARG A 16 23.64 -8.22 17.91
N GLU A 17 23.61 -7.84 16.64
CA GLU A 17 22.75 -6.77 16.14
C GLU A 17 21.27 -7.17 16.20
N ALA A 18 20.92 -8.40 15.82
CA ALA A 18 19.56 -8.91 15.95
C ALA A 18 19.06 -8.96 17.41
N LEU A 19 19.94 -9.31 18.36
CA LEU A 19 19.64 -9.29 19.79
C LEU A 19 19.59 -7.88 20.39
N ALA A 20 20.34 -6.92 19.85
CA ALA A 20 20.22 -5.50 20.21
C ALA A 20 18.87 -4.94 19.75
N TRP A 21 18.45 -5.26 18.52
CA TRP A 21 17.12 -4.93 17.99
C TRP A 21 15.98 -5.52 18.85
N ARG A 22 16.08 -6.79 19.27
CA ARG A 22 15.07 -7.41 20.14
C ARG A 22 14.93 -6.74 21.51
N ARG A 23 16.04 -6.26 22.08
CA ARG A 23 16.01 -5.56 23.39
C ARG A 23 15.47 -4.14 23.29
N GLN A 24 15.69 -3.45 22.18
CA GLN A 24 15.15 -2.10 21.97
C GLN A 24 13.62 -2.11 21.80
N CYS A 25 13.05 -3.16 21.18
CA CYS A 25 11.60 -3.31 21.02
C CYS A 25 10.85 -3.61 22.33
N TRP A 26 11.45 -4.34 23.27
CA TRP A 26 10.76 -4.74 24.50
C TRP A 26 10.77 -3.68 25.61
N ARG A 27 11.71 -2.73 25.58
CA ARG A 27 11.84 -1.73 26.66
C ARG A 27 10.81 -0.59 26.60
N ASN A 28 10.07 -0.44 25.49
CA ASN A 28 9.07 0.62 25.30
C ASN A 28 7.61 0.13 25.29
N VAL A 29 7.33 -1.01 25.93
CA VAL A 29 5.94 -1.47 26.19
C VAL A 29 5.48 -0.98 27.58
N GLY A 30 5.75 0.29 27.88
CA GLY A 30 5.10 1.01 28.98
C GLY A 30 3.75 1.52 28.51
N MET A 31 2.69 1.31 29.30
CA MET A 31 1.31 1.72 28.99
C MET A 31 1.14 3.26 28.97
N GLY A 32 1.62 3.91 27.92
CA GLY A 32 1.32 5.29 27.57
C GLY A 32 1.38 5.45 26.06
N GLU A 33 0.26 5.24 25.36
CA GLU A 33 0.06 5.47 23.91
C GLU A 33 1.28 5.23 22.98
N HIS A 34 2.08 4.20 23.24
CA HIS A 34 3.20 3.85 22.38
C HIS A 34 2.68 3.03 21.20
N LYS A 35 2.29 3.75 20.14
CA LYS A 35 2.05 3.16 18.82
C LYS A 35 3.33 2.45 18.40
N CYS A 36 3.32 1.11 18.38
CA CYS A 36 4.39 0.32 17.80
C CYS A 36 4.49 0.66 16.29
N VAL A 37 5.30 1.66 15.97
CA VAL A 37 5.62 2.00 14.59
C VAL A 37 6.60 0.94 14.10
N VAL A 38 6.10 0.01 13.30
CA VAL A 38 6.93 -0.99 12.62
C VAL A 38 7.89 -0.24 11.70
N SER A 39 9.17 -0.18 12.08
CA SER A 39 10.20 0.61 11.40
C SER A 39 10.75 -0.06 10.14
N TYR A 40 10.47 -1.35 9.95
CA TYR A 40 10.94 -2.14 8.80
C TYR A 40 9.82 -3.01 8.24
N CYS A 41 9.63 -2.98 6.92
CA CYS A 41 8.77 -3.95 6.25
C CYS A 41 9.38 -5.35 6.36
N CYS A 42 8.54 -6.39 6.26
CA CYS A 42 8.94 -7.80 6.34
C CYS A 42 10.02 -8.23 5.32
N CYS A 43 10.30 -7.40 4.31
CA CYS A 43 11.30 -7.63 3.27
C CYS A 43 12.64 -6.91 3.52
N GLY A 44 12.82 -6.22 4.66
CA GLY A 44 14.02 -5.44 4.97
C GLY A 44 14.14 -4.11 4.18
N CYS A 45 13.18 -3.78 3.33
CA CYS A 45 13.17 -2.52 2.60
C CYS A 45 12.70 -1.34 3.47
N SER A 46 13.23 -0.14 3.20
CA SER A 46 12.72 1.08 3.81
C SER A 46 11.23 1.27 3.47
N LEU A 47 10.43 1.71 4.46
CA LEU A 47 9.00 2.05 4.26
C LEU A 47 8.80 3.00 3.06
N ARG A 48 9.77 3.89 2.83
CA ARG A 48 9.80 4.80 1.68
C ARG A 48 9.81 4.03 0.36
N SER A 49 10.71 3.07 0.19
CA SER A 49 10.80 2.25 -1.03
C SER A 49 9.53 1.43 -1.24
N GLY A 50 8.99 0.81 -0.17
CA GLY A 50 7.74 0.05 -0.22
C GLY A 50 6.55 0.90 -0.68
N SER A 51 6.37 2.09 -0.10
CA SER A 51 5.28 2.99 -0.49
C SER A 51 5.40 3.49 -1.93
N LEU A 52 6.63 3.72 -2.41
CA LEU A 52 6.89 4.17 -3.78
C LEU A 52 6.60 3.05 -4.78
N ALA A 53 7.02 1.82 -4.49
CA ALA A 53 6.74 0.65 -5.31
C ALA A 53 5.22 0.41 -5.45
N ILE A 54 4.46 0.53 -4.34
CA ILE A 54 3.00 0.42 -4.36
C ILE A 54 2.38 1.47 -5.28
N GLY A 55 2.82 2.73 -5.19
CA GLY A 55 2.34 3.80 -6.07
C GLY A 55 2.53 3.50 -7.55
N ILE A 56 3.71 2.97 -7.93
CA ILE A 56 4.01 2.59 -9.31
C ILE A 56 3.13 1.43 -9.79
N VAL A 57 2.99 0.37 -8.97
CA VAL A 57 2.17 -0.80 -9.31
C VAL A 57 0.71 -0.40 -9.51
N VAL A 58 0.15 0.43 -8.62
CA VAL A 58 -1.21 0.95 -8.74
C VAL A 58 -1.38 1.78 -10.01
N LEU A 59 -0.39 2.62 -10.35
CA LEU A 59 -0.42 3.44 -11.56
C LEU A 59 -0.45 2.58 -12.83
N ILE A 60 0.40 1.55 -12.92
CA ILE A 60 0.43 0.62 -14.06
C ILE A 60 -0.89 -0.15 -14.17
N LEU A 61 -1.39 -0.70 -13.06
CA LEU A 61 -2.66 -1.43 -13.04
C LEU A 61 -3.84 -0.53 -13.45
N SER A 62 -3.86 0.73 -13.01
CA SER A 62 -4.90 1.69 -13.36
C SER A 62 -4.87 2.07 -14.84
N LEU A 63 -3.67 2.18 -15.43
CA LEU A 63 -3.52 2.41 -16.88
C LEU A 63 -4.03 1.23 -17.70
N LEU A 64 -3.67 0.00 -17.31
CA LEU A 64 -4.16 -1.21 -17.97
C LEU A 64 -5.69 -1.33 -17.88
N ASN A 65 -6.25 -1.04 -16.71
CA ASN A 65 -7.69 -0.99 -16.51
C ASN A 65 -8.36 0.12 -17.33
N ALA A 66 -7.75 1.29 -17.47
CA ALA A 66 -8.28 2.35 -18.32
C ALA A 66 -8.37 1.91 -19.79
N ILE A 67 -7.32 1.28 -20.31
CA ILE A 67 -7.30 0.74 -21.68
C ILE A 67 -8.37 -0.34 -21.86
N TYR A 68 -8.50 -1.26 -20.90
CA TYR A 68 -9.53 -2.30 -20.93
C TYR A 68 -10.94 -1.70 -20.96
N ASN A 69 -11.22 -0.69 -20.11
CA ASN A 69 -12.52 -0.03 -20.06
C ASN A 69 -12.85 0.73 -21.36
N ILE A 70 -11.85 1.34 -22.01
CA ILE A 70 -12.04 1.96 -23.34
C ILE A 70 -12.44 0.91 -24.37
N ILE A 71 -11.71 -0.21 -24.44
CA ILE A 71 -12.01 -1.29 -25.40
C ILE A 71 -13.40 -1.86 -25.13
N ALA A 72 -13.75 -2.08 -23.86
CA ALA A 72 -15.07 -2.57 -23.46
C ALA A 72 -16.19 -1.58 -23.82
N ALA A 73 -15.98 -0.28 -23.59
CA ALA A 73 -16.94 0.78 -23.94
C ALA A 73 -17.20 0.82 -25.46
N ILE A 74 -16.14 0.72 -26.27
CA ILE A 74 -16.26 0.73 -27.73
C ILE A 74 -16.98 -0.53 -28.23
N ARG A 75 -16.68 -1.71 -27.67
CA ARG A 75 -17.25 -2.98 -28.13
C ARG A 75 -18.71 -3.17 -27.73
N THR A 76 -19.08 -2.77 -26.53
CA THR A 76 -20.43 -3.03 -25.98
C THR A 76 -21.39 -1.87 -26.19
N GLY A 77 -20.88 -0.65 -26.45
CA GLY A 77 -21.69 0.57 -26.52
C GLY A 77 -22.32 0.95 -25.18
N VAL A 78 -21.97 0.28 -24.08
CA VAL A 78 -22.57 0.47 -22.77
C VAL A 78 -21.96 1.67 -22.07
N THR A 79 -22.81 2.57 -21.56
CA THR A 79 -22.42 3.80 -20.85
C THR A 79 -21.57 3.57 -19.60
N VAL A 80 -21.67 2.37 -18.99
CA VAL A 80 -20.90 1.96 -17.81
C VAL A 80 -19.38 2.00 -18.05
N GLY A 81 -18.92 1.73 -19.28
CA GLY A 81 -17.49 1.77 -19.60
C GLY A 81 -16.87 3.17 -19.47
N TRP A 82 -17.64 4.22 -19.74
CA TRP A 82 -17.19 5.62 -19.59
C TRP A 82 -17.00 6.02 -18.13
N ILE A 83 -17.89 5.54 -17.24
CA ILE A 83 -17.76 5.76 -15.80
C ILE A 83 -16.48 5.09 -15.31
N GLY A 84 -16.25 3.83 -15.71
CA GLY A 84 -15.02 3.11 -15.38
C GLY A 84 -13.76 3.82 -15.88
N PHE A 85 -13.78 4.35 -17.10
CA PHE A 85 -12.67 5.15 -17.63
C PHE A 85 -12.41 6.41 -16.79
N ALA A 86 -13.45 7.19 -16.48
CA ALA A 86 -13.33 8.40 -15.67
C ALA A 86 -12.78 8.10 -14.26
N THR A 87 -13.25 7.03 -13.62
CA THR A 87 -12.75 6.59 -12.32
C THR A 87 -11.27 6.19 -12.39
N ASN A 88 -10.85 5.44 -13.41
CA ASN A 88 -9.43 5.08 -13.56
C ASN A 88 -8.54 6.29 -13.82
N LEU A 89 -9.00 7.26 -14.60
CA LEU A 89 -8.27 8.50 -14.86
C LEU A 89 -8.09 9.30 -13.56
N PHE A 90 -9.12 9.36 -12.72
CA PHE A 90 -9.03 9.96 -11.40
C PHE A 90 -8.01 9.23 -10.50
N VAL A 91 -8.00 7.89 -10.50
CA VAL A 91 -7.02 7.09 -9.75
C VAL A 91 -5.59 7.35 -10.24
N VAL A 92 -5.37 7.53 -11.55
CA VAL A 92 -4.05 7.88 -12.10
C VAL A 92 -3.59 9.23 -11.56
N ILE A 93 -4.45 10.25 -11.59
CA ILE A 93 -4.14 11.58 -11.04
C ILE A 93 -3.79 11.49 -9.55
N VAL A 94 -4.60 10.77 -8.77
CA VAL A 94 -4.38 10.55 -7.34
C VAL A 94 -3.06 9.80 -7.10
N SER A 95 -2.72 8.81 -7.93
CA SER A 95 -1.43 8.09 -7.85
C SER A 95 -0.23 8.99 -8.15
N CYS A 96 -0.35 9.93 -9.10
CA CYS A 96 0.67 10.94 -9.34
C CYS A 96 0.88 11.85 -8.12
N ILE A 97 -0.21 12.27 -7.46
CA ILE A 97 -0.17 13.07 -6.21
C ILE A 97 0.56 12.29 -5.11
N LEU A 98 0.33 10.98 -4.98
CA LEU A 98 1.04 10.14 -4.01
C LEU A 98 2.55 10.14 -4.26
N ILE A 99 2.96 9.93 -5.52
CA ILE A 99 4.38 9.87 -5.88
C ILE A 99 5.06 11.22 -5.58
N MET A 100 4.41 12.34 -5.91
CA MET A 100 4.91 13.67 -5.55
C MET A 100 4.96 13.88 -4.04
N GLY A 101 3.94 13.43 -3.29
CA GLY A 101 3.88 13.50 -1.83
C GLY A 101 5.01 12.74 -1.14
N ILE A 102 5.37 11.55 -1.64
CA ILE A 102 6.50 10.75 -1.13
C ILE A 102 7.84 11.42 -1.43
N ARG A 103 7.99 12.06 -2.60
CA ARG A 103 9.22 12.78 -2.97
C ARG A 103 9.44 14.05 -2.15
N GLN A 104 8.38 14.81 -1.89
CA GLN A 104 8.45 16.06 -1.14
C GLN A 104 8.40 15.88 0.38
N GLU A 105 8.21 14.65 0.87
CA GLU A 105 8.08 14.32 2.30
C GLU A 105 6.98 15.13 3.02
N ARG A 106 6.01 15.66 2.26
CA ARG A 106 4.90 16.47 2.78
C ARG A 106 3.74 15.55 3.18
N ARG A 107 3.54 15.39 4.49
CA ARG A 107 2.48 14.56 5.11
C ARG A 107 1.08 14.88 4.59
N GLY A 108 0.79 16.14 4.28
CA GLY A 108 -0.53 16.57 3.80
C GLY A 108 -0.97 15.84 2.54
N PHE A 109 -0.10 15.72 1.52
CA PHE A 109 -0.45 15.06 0.26
C PHE A 109 -0.72 13.56 0.45
N VAL A 110 0.04 12.90 1.32
CA VAL A 110 -0.15 11.48 1.63
C VAL A 110 -1.47 11.25 2.37
N MET A 111 -1.83 12.11 3.32
CA MET A 111 -3.11 12.04 4.02
C MET A 111 -4.31 12.23 3.08
N THR A 112 -4.24 13.23 2.19
CA THR A 112 -5.31 13.45 1.19
C THR A 112 -5.48 12.21 0.30
N TRP A 113 -4.38 11.58 -0.14
CA TRP A 113 -4.45 10.35 -0.92
C TRP A 113 -5.15 9.21 -0.17
N VAL A 114 -4.81 9.01 1.11
CA VAL A 114 -5.42 7.96 1.95
C VAL A 114 -6.92 8.16 2.06
N ILE A 115 -7.38 9.40 2.30
CA ILE A 115 -8.81 9.72 2.40
C ILE A 115 -9.52 9.41 1.08
N THR A 116 -8.94 9.84 -0.05
CA THR A 116 -9.52 9.57 -1.38
C THR A 116 -9.61 8.07 -1.66
N MET A 117 -8.60 7.29 -1.31
CA MET A 117 -8.62 5.84 -1.48
C MET A 117 -9.68 5.15 -0.61
N VAL A 118 -9.88 5.62 0.63
CA VAL A 118 -10.95 5.10 1.49
C VAL A 118 -12.33 5.33 0.88
N VAL A 119 -12.58 6.51 0.31
CA VAL A 119 -13.84 6.81 -0.38
C VAL A 119 -14.04 5.89 -1.60
N ILE A 120 -12.99 5.70 -2.40
CA ILE A 120 -13.02 4.81 -3.58
C ILE A 120 -13.30 3.36 -3.16
N ILE A 121 -12.69 2.88 -2.07
CA ILE A 121 -12.93 1.54 -1.52
C ILE A 121 -14.40 1.38 -1.13
N ILE A 122 -15.01 2.36 -0.46
CA ILE A 122 -16.43 2.32 -0.10
C ILE A 122 -17.32 2.21 -1.34
N ILE A 123 -17.05 3.02 -2.37
CA ILE A 123 -17.78 2.97 -3.64
C ILE A 123 -17.64 1.59 -4.29
N ASN A 124 -16.44 1.01 -4.32
CA ASN A 124 -16.19 -0.33 -4.86
C ASN A 124 -16.89 -1.44 -4.06
N ILE A 125 -17.04 -1.29 -2.74
CA ILE A 125 -17.83 -2.22 -1.93
C ILE A 125 -19.29 -2.19 -2.38
N ILE A 126 -19.87 -1.00 -2.54
CA ILE A 126 -21.27 -0.87 -2.95
C ILE A 126 -21.48 -1.45 -4.35
N THR A 127 -20.62 -1.13 -5.32
CA THR A 127 -20.76 -1.64 -6.70
C THR A 127 -20.53 -3.15 -6.78
N SER A 128 -19.60 -3.70 -5.99
CA SER A 128 -19.38 -5.15 -5.95
C SER A 128 -20.55 -5.91 -5.34
N ILE A 129 -21.22 -5.37 -4.31
CA ILE A 129 -22.44 -5.96 -3.76
C ILE A 129 -23.54 -5.99 -4.81
N ILE A 130 -23.77 -4.89 -5.53
CA ILE A 130 -24.76 -4.83 -6.62
C ILE A 130 -24.44 -5.86 -7.71
N ALA A 131 -23.16 -5.95 -8.13
CA ALA A 131 -22.72 -6.90 -9.14
C ALA A 131 -22.86 -8.37 -8.69
N LEU A 132 -22.63 -8.65 -7.41
CA LEU A 132 -22.79 -10.00 -6.85
C LEU A 132 -24.27 -10.41 -6.84
N VAL A 133 -25.16 -9.49 -6.48
CA VAL A 133 -26.62 -9.73 -6.48
C VAL A 133 -27.16 -9.93 -7.90
N THR A 134 -26.60 -9.26 -8.91
CA THR A 134 -27.10 -9.42 -10.30
C THR A 134 -26.58 -10.67 -10.99
N THR A 135 -25.36 -11.14 -10.67
CA THR A 135 -24.71 -12.23 -11.40
C THR A 135 -24.71 -13.58 -10.66
N PHE A 136 -24.97 -13.60 -9.35
CA PHE A 136 -24.97 -14.81 -8.49
C PHE A 136 -23.75 -15.74 -8.66
N SER A 137 -22.61 -15.20 -9.09
CA SER A 137 -21.38 -15.97 -9.26
C SER A 137 -20.51 -15.94 -8.00
N LEU A 138 -20.51 -17.04 -7.26
CA LEU A 138 -19.68 -17.20 -6.06
C LEU A 138 -18.18 -17.04 -6.37
N VAL A 139 -17.74 -17.52 -7.53
CA VAL A 139 -16.34 -17.42 -7.96
C VAL A 139 -15.94 -15.96 -8.17
N ALA A 140 -16.79 -15.17 -8.84
CA ALA A 140 -16.54 -13.74 -9.03
C ALA A 140 -16.50 -13.01 -7.67
N GLY A 141 -17.41 -13.33 -6.76
CA GLY A 141 -17.43 -12.78 -5.41
C GLY A 141 -16.14 -13.04 -4.62
N LEU A 142 -15.61 -14.26 -4.70
CA LEU A 142 -14.37 -14.63 -4.00
C LEU A 142 -13.16 -13.88 -4.55
N ILE A 143 -13.05 -13.74 -5.88
CA ILE A 143 -11.98 -12.97 -6.52
C ILE A 143 -12.03 -11.50 -6.07
N VAL A 144 -13.22 -10.89 -6.09
CA VAL A 144 -13.40 -9.50 -5.65
C VAL A 144 -13.03 -9.32 -4.18
N LEU A 145 -13.39 -10.27 -3.32
CA LEU A 145 -13.07 -10.21 -1.89
C LEU A 145 -11.56 -10.25 -1.64
N VAL A 146 -10.82 -11.11 -2.35
CA VAL A 146 -9.35 -11.16 -2.26
C VAL A 146 -8.72 -9.85 -2.73
N VAL A 147 -9.17 -9.32 -3.87
CA VAL A 147 -8.68 -8.05 -4.42
C VAL A 147 -8.95 -6.90 -3.45
N MET A 148 -10.13 -6.85 -2.84
CA MET A 148 -10.49 -5.86 -1.82
C MET A 148 -9.59 -5.96 -0.58
N GLY A 149 -9.28 -7.17 -0.10
CA GLY A 149 -8.36 -7.38 1.01
C GLY A 149 -6.96 -6.82 0.70
N VAL A 150 -6.46 -7.01 -0.51
CA VAL A 150 -5.18 -6.44 -0.96
C VAL A 150 -5.24 -4.91 -0.96
N PHE A 151 -6.31 -4.29 -1.48
CA PHE A 151 -6.46 -2.83 -1.46
C PHE A 151 -6.48 -2.26 -0.04
N ILE A 152 -7.20 -2.89 0.89
CA ILE A 152 -7.23 -2.46 2.30
C ILE A 152 -5.83 -2.55 2.90
N TYR A 153 -5.10 -3.64 2.66
CA TYR A 153 -3.72 -3.79 3.11
C TYR A 153 -2.83 -2.67 2.60
N LEU A 154 -2.91 -2.32 1.30
CA LEU A 154 -2.14 -1.21 0.71
C LEU A 154 -2.45 0.13 1.39
N VAL A 155 -3.73 0.43 1.66
CA VAL A 155 -4.14 1.67 2.34
C VAL A 155 -3.60 1.71 3.77
N VAL A 156 -3.64 0.60 4.49
CA VAL A 156 -3.08 0.50 5.86
C VAL A 156 -1.57 0.76 5.84
N VAL A 157 -0.83 0.20 4.87
CA VAL A 157 0.62 0.42 4.74
C VAL A 157 0.94 1.89 4.48
N VAL A 158 0.25 2.55 3.55
CA VAL A 158 0.47 3.97 3.24
C VAL A 158 0.08 4.87 4.43
N ARG A 159 -1.00 4.54 5.13
CA ARG A 159 -1.40 5.26 6.36
C ARG A 159 -0.34 5.13 7.44
N SER A 160 0.22 3.94 7.63
CA SER A 160 1.31 3.71 8.58
C SER A 160 2.51 4.61 8.27
N TYR A 161 2.90 4.72 6.99
CA TYR A 161 3.96 5.61 6.54
C TYR A 161 3.67 7.09 6.85
N ALA A 162 2.43 7.54 6.62
CA ALA A 162 2.02 8.91 6.88
C ALA A 162 2.08 9.29 8.38
N LEU A 163 1.89 8.32 9.28
CA LEU A 163 2.05 8.51 10.72
C LEU A 163 3.52 8.61 11.12
N THR A 164 4.39 7.77 10.55
CA THR A 164 5.83 7.83 10.79
C THR A 164 6.43 9.20 10.44
N LEU A 165 6.02 9.79 9.31
CA LEU A 165 6.45 11.13 8.93
C LEU A 165 5.96 12.22 9.90
N GLY A 166 4.79 12.03 10.51
CA GLY A 166 4.21 12.98 11.47
C GLY A 166 4.97 13.02 12.80
N SER A 167 5.51 11.89 13.24
CA SER A 167 6.27 11.81 14.49
C SER A 167 7.62 12.53 14.42
N SER A 168 8.30 12.50 13.27
CA SER A 168 9.60 13.18 13.10
C SER A 168 9.49 14.71 13.10
N ALA A 169 8.34 15.26 12.70
CA ALA A 169 8.14 16.71 12.59
C ALA A 169 7.83 17.40 13.93
N GLY A 170 7.49 16.66 14.99
CA GLY A 170 7.14 17.23 16.30
C GLY A 170 8.31 17.47 17.26
N VAL A 171 9.54 17.17 16.83
CA VAL A 171 10.76 17.25 17.68
C VAL A 171 11.70 18.37 17.19
N ALA A 172 11.36 19.06 16.11
CA ALA A 172 12.09 20.21 15.56
C ALA A 172 11.36 21.51 15.91
#